data_AF-A0A1W6DPP6-F1
#
_entry.id   AF-A0A1W6DPP6-F1
#
_cell.length_a   1.000
_cell.length_b   1.000
_cell.length_c   1.000
_cell.angle_alpha   90.00
_cell.angle_beta   90.00
_cell.angle_gamma   90.00
#
_symmetry.space_group_name_H-M   'P 1'
#
loop_
_entity.id
_entity.type
_entity.pdbx_description
1 polymer ?
#
loop_
_entity_poly.entity_id
_entity_poly.type
_entity_poly.pdbx_seq_one_letter_code
_entity_poly.pdbx_strand_id
1 'polypeptide(L)'
;MNTHAPSGAQVRIAHGDHAATITEVGAAVREYAVGGRPVFTPFGEDEVSPAFNGAVLLPWPNRLRDGQYTVDGTTYQVPISEPDRGTALHGLACWQRWTVVEHEAARATLELHLPPSPGYPFDLVARVTYSLDDAGLRVHVRTTNVGTATAPYGVGFHPWLSADGADLDACTLRLDAATRVTTDERLLPTGTEPATGTFDLREPRLLAGVDLDDAYVDVLRDEDGLSWIRLTAPDGRTAAVWMDGSMDTWQVCTGDHVGDVAFRRTGVAAEPMSCVADAFRTGERLVRLEPGASHEVTWGATLA
;
A
#
# COMPACT_ATOMS: atom_id res chain seq x y z
N MET A 1 8.85 2.31 33.32
CA MET A 1 9.52 1.50 32.27
C MET A 1 9.23 2.22 30.97
N ASN A 2 10.23 2.61 30.18
CA ASN A 2 9.98 3.13 28.84
C ASN A 2 9.45 1.95 28.00
N THR A 3 8.14 1.87 27.85
CA THR A 3 7.51 0.90 26.97
C THR A 3 7.76 1.38 25.54
N HIS A 4 8.60 0.66 24.81
CA HIS A 4 8.80 0.92 23.38
C HIS A 4 7.50 0.60 22.63
N ALA A 5 7.01 1.55 21.82
CA ALA A 5 5.87 1.34 20.91
C ALA A 5 6.13 0.12 20.00
N PRO A 6 5.13 -0.77 19.76
CA PRO A 6 5.29 -1.91 18.87
C PRO A 6 5.71 -1.52 17.44
N SER A 7 5.24 -0.37 16.96
CA SER A 7 5.60 0.20 15.66
C SER A 7 6.94 0.98 15.66
N GLY A 8 7.65 1.02 16.78
CA GLY A 8 8.96 1.68 16.92
C GLY A 8 8.85 3.20 17.03
N ALA A 9 9.91 3.91 16.65
CA ALA A 9 9.95 5.37 16.74
C ALA A 9 8.83 6.03 15.90
N GLN A 10 8.28 7.13 16.40
CA GLN A 10 7.21 7.91 15.77
C GLN A 10 7.79 9.20 15.19
N VAL A 11 7.85 9.30 13.86
CA VAL A 11 8.43 10.42 13.11
C VAL A 11 7.31 11.34 12.64
N ARG A 12 7.16 12.48 13.30
CA ARG A 12 6.11 13.46 12.96
C ARG A 12 6.61 14.49 11.96
N ILE A 13 5.80 14.77 10.94
CA ILE A 13 5.98 15.87 9.99
C ILE A 13 4.69 16.71 9.92
N ALA A 14 4.81 18.01 9.63
CA ALA A 14 3.70 18.94 9.50
C ALA A 14 4.00 20.08 8.50
N HIS A 15 2.96 20.54 7.80
CA HIS A 15 2.98 21.71 6.93
C HIS A 15 1.58 22.34 6.88
N GLY A 16 1.45 23.61 7.25
CA GLY A 16 0.12 24.24 7.39
C GLY A 16 -0.79 23.44 8.33
N ASP A 17 -1.98 23.07 7.85
CA ASP A 17 -2.95 22.24 8.58
C ASP A 17 -2.71 20.73 8.42
N HIS A 18 -1.73 20.31 7.60
CA HIS A 18 -1.39 18.92 7.38
C HIS A 18 -0.46 18.41 8.49
N ALA A 19 -0.76 17.23 9.02
CA ALA A 19 0.10 16.53 9.95
C ALA A 19 0.10 15.02 9.66
N ALA A 20 1.29 14.42 9.64
CA ALA A 20 1.47 12.98 9.49
C ALA A 20 2.44 12.41 10.53
N THR A 21 2.20 11.18 10.94
CA THR A 21 3.09 10.40 11.81
C THR A 21 3.51 9.13 11.08
N ILE A 22 4.81 8.97 10.85
CA ILE A 22 5.42 7.82 10.19
C ILE A 22 6.12 6.94 11.24
N THR A 23 5.93 5.63 11.18
CA THR A 23 6.52 4.69 12.14
C THR A 23 7.81 4.08 11.63
N GLU A 24 8.77 3.82 12.52
CA GLU A 24 10.01 3.11 12.22
C GLU A 24 9.75 1.72 11.62
N VAL A 25 8.80 0.97 12.17
CA VAL A 25 8.41 -0.35 11.65
C VAL A 25 7.54 -0.18 10.42
N GLY A 26 7.90 -0.87 9.33
CA GLY A 26 7.18 -0.85 8.06
C GLY A 26 7.23 0.48 7.29
N ALA A 27 7.95 1.48 7.84
CA ALA A 27 7.89 2.87 7.42
C ALA A 27 6.44 3.36 7.29
N ALA A 28 5.53 2.91 8.17
CA ALA A 28 4.11 3.03 7.94
C ALA A 28 3.57 4.43 8.25
N VAL A 29 2.61 4.93 7.47
CA VAL A 29 1.87 6.15 7.83
C VAL A 29 0.78 5.79 8.85
N ARG A 30 1.08 5.93 10.14
CA ARG A 30 0.13 5.63 11.23
C ARG A 30 -1.00 6.63 11.31
N GLU A 31 -0.70 7.90 11.05
CA GLU A 31 -1.68 8.99 11.05
C GLU A 31 -1.38 9.92 9.89
N TYR A 32 -2.42 10.35 9.19
CA TYR A 32 -2.38 11.53 8.33
C TYR A 32 -3.71 12.27 8.45
N ALA A 33 -3.66 13.56 8.76
CA ALA A 33 -4.82 14.39 9.00
C ALA A 33 -4.62 15.81 8.45
N VAL A 34 -5.74 16.46 8.10
CA VAL A 34 -5.78 17.87 7.66
C VAL A 34 -6.76 18.62 8.56
N GLY A 35 -6.29 19.66 9.25
CA GLY A 35 -7.14 20.43 10.19
C GLY A 35 -7.69 19.58 11.32
N GLY A 36 -6.97 18.53 11.73
CA GLY A 36 -7.39 17.56 12.74
C GLY A 36 -8.36 16.49 12.26
N ARG A 37 -8.74 16.47 10.98
CA ARG A 37 -9.62 15.46 10.38
C ARG A 37 -8.79 14.37 9.71
N PRO A 38 -8.98 13.08 10.04
CA PRO A 38 -8.21 11.98 9.49
C PRO A 38 -8.47 11.81 7.99
N VAL A 39 -7.39 11.79 7.21
CA VAL A 39 -7.40 11.29 5.82
C VAL A 39 -7.21 9.78 5.83
N PHE A 40 -6.33 9.28 6.71
CA PHE A 40 -6.14 7.86 6.94
C PHE A 40 -6.73 7.40 8.27
N THR A 41 -7.27 6.18 8.29
CA THR A 41 -7.71 5.51 9.51
C THR A 41 -6.51 5.31 10.43
N PRO A 42 -6.47 5.94 11.61
CA PRO A 42 -5.33 5.83 12.51
C PRO A 42 -5.34 4.52 13.29
N PHE A 43 -4.18 4.17 13.87
CA PHE A 43 -4.07 3.15 14.92
C PHE A 43 -3.20 3.68 16.08
N GLY A 44 -3.37 3.09 17.27
CA GLY A 44 -2.71 3.49 18.51
C GLY A 44 -1.19 3.31 18.46
N GLU A 45 -0.48 4.14 19.22
CA GLU A 45 0.99 4.02 19.36
C GLU A 45 1.41 2.72 20.06
N ASP A 46 0.55 2.20 20.94
CA ASP A 46 0.71 0.95 21.68
C ASP A 46 0.13 -0.28 20.97
N GLU A 47 -0.38 -0.11 19.75
CA GLU A 47 -0.95 -1.18 18.94
C GLU A 47 0.05 -1.73 17.91
N VAL A 48 -0.09 -3.02 17.60
CA VAL A 48 0.53 -3.57 16.39
C VAL A 48 -0.28 -3.07 15.20
N SER A 49 0.38 -2.62 14.13
CA SER A 49 -0.28 -2.12 12.92
C SER A 49 -1.37 -3.10 12.45
N PRO A 50 -2.66 -2.72 12.52
CA PRO A 50 -3.75 -3.59 12.11
C PRO A 50 -3.76 -3.72 10.59
N ALA A 51 -3.95 -4.93 10.06
CA ALA A 51 -4.11 -5.17 8.62
C ALA A 51 -3.10 -4.39 7.73
N PHE A 52 -1.81 -4.41 8.13
CA PHE A 52 -0.71 -3.74 7.43
C PHE A 52 -0.87 -2.21 7.24
N ASN A 53 -1.76 -1.57 8.00
CA ASN A 53 -2.16 -0.17 7.81
C ASN A 53 -0.97 0.79 7.66
N GLY A 54 -0.90 1.45 6.51
CA GLY A 54 0.09 2.46 6.17
C GLY A 54 1.45 1.90 5.72
N ALA A 55 1.67 0.57 5.77
CA ALA A 55 2.98 -0.03 5.54
C ALA A 55 3.43 0.02 4.07
N VAL A 56 4.76 0.02 3.88
CA VAL A 56 5.41 -0.21 2.58
C VAL A 56 5.55 -1.71 2.33
N LEU A 57 5.10 -2.17 1.16
CA LEU A 57 5.02 -3.58 0.79
C LEU A 57 6.02 -3.88 -0.32
N LEU A 58 7.18 -4.46 0.03
CA LEU A 58 8.23 -4.85 -0.92
C LEU A 58 9.01 -6.06 -0.37
N PRO A 59 9.62 -6.91 -1.22
CA PRO A 59 9.79 -6.76 -2.67
C PRO A 59 8.65 -7.34 -3.51
N TRP A 60 7.52 -7.71 -2.89
CA TRP A 60 6.26 -7.93 -3.61
C TRP A 60 5.10 -7.37 -2.78
N PRO A 61 4.19 -6.62 -3.40
CA PRO A 61 2.90 -6.32 -2.79
C PRO A 61 1.97 -7.53 -2.95
N ASN A 62 0.90 -7.55 -2.15
CA ASN A 62 -0.11 -8.60 -2.17
C ASN A 62 0.50 -10.03 -2.06
N ARG A 63 -0.18 -11.04 -2.61
CA ARG A 63 0.12 -12.46 -2.39
C ARG A 63 1.16 -13.00 -3.37
N LEU A 64 1.93 -13.96 -2.91
CA LEU A 64 2.76 -14.86 -3.72
C LEU A 64 2.30 -16.30 -3.47
N ARG A 65 1.85 -16.95 -4.54
CA ARG A 65 1.30 -18.32 -4.51
C ARG A 65 2.33 -19.30 -3.95
N ASP A 66 1.92 -20.02 -2.91
CA ASP A 66 2.70 -21.06 -2.24
C ASP A 66 4.06 -20.58 -1.71
N GLY A 67 4.29 -19.26 -1.65
CA GLY A 67 5.60 -18.68 -1.35
C GLY A 67 6.70 -19.11 -2.32
N GLN A 68 6.37 -19.51 -3.55
CA GLN A 68 7.35 -20.06 -4.50
C GLN A 68 7.42 -19.27 -5.80
N TYR A 69 8.63 -19.04 -6.29
CA TYR A 69 8.86 -18.43 -7.60
C TYR A 69 10.14 -18.95 -8.23
N THR A 70 10.28 -18.77 -9.55
CA THR A 70 11.46 -19.19 -10.31
C THR A 70 12.03 -18.00 -11.07
N VAL A 71 13.33 -17.77 -10.91
CA VAL A 71 14.07 -16.75 -11.67
C VAL A 71 15.39 -17.34 -12.12
N ASP A 72 15.74 -17.09 -13.39
CA ASP A 72 16.95 -17.60 -14.05
C ASP A 72 17.17 -19.12 -13.84
N GLY A 73 16.07 -19.89 -13.91
CA GLY A 73 16.08 -21.34 -13.77
C GLY A 73 16.20 -21.87 -12.33
N THR A 74 16.31 -21.00 -11.33
CA THR A 74 16.36 -21.38 -9.90
C THR A 74 15.03 -21.11 -9.23
N THR A 75 14.48 -22.12 -8.55
CA THR A 75 13.25 -21.98 -7.74
C THR A 75 13.60 -21.62 -6.31
N TYR A 76 12.93 -20.61 -5.78
CA TYR A 76 13.07 -20.14 -4.41
C TYR A 76 11.76 -20.32 -3.62
N GLN A 77 11.90 -20.47 -2.30
CA GLN A 77 10.78 -20.60 -1.35
C GLN A 77 10.93 -19.55 -0.25
N VAL A 78 9.97 -18.64 -0.15
CA VAL A 78 9.81 -17.71 0.98
C VAL A 78 8.84 -18.28 2.02
N PRO A 79 8.85 -17.79 3.28
CA PRO A 79 7.90 -18.23 4.30
C PRO A 79 6.45 -17.97 3.90
N ILE A 80 5.55 -18.89 4.28
CA ILE A 80 4.10 -18.68 4.19
C ILE A 80 3.67 -17.79 5.35
N SER A 81 3.35 -16.53 5.06
CA SER A 81 2.88 -15.54 6.04
C SER A 81 1.36 -15.43 6.12
N GLU A 82 0.62 -16.05 5.19
CA GLU A 82 -0.84 -16.17 5.22
C GLU A 82 -1.24 -17.66 5.16
N PRO A 83 -1.19 -18.39 6.30
CA PRO A 83 -1.36 -19.85 6.32
C PRO A 83 -2.70 -20.33 5.78
N ASP A 84 -3.79 -19.63 6.08
CA ASP A 84 -5.15 -20.03 5.68
C ASP A 84 -5.34 -20.03 4.15
N ARG A 85 -4.55 -19.23 3.43
CA ARG A 85 -4.53 -19.19 1.96
C ARG A 85 -3.30 -19.85 1.35
N GLY A 86 -2.37 -20.32 2.18
CA GLY A 86 -1.09 -20.89 1.74
C GLY A 86 -0.28 -19.92 0.88
N THR A 87 -0.28 -18.62 1.17
CA THR A 87 0.47 -17.63 0.39
C THR A 87 1.52 -16.90 1.24
N ALA A 88 2.49 -16.28 0.58
CA ALA A 88 3.34 -15.27 1.19
C ALA A 88 2.81 -13.89 0.85
N LEU A 89 2.36 -13.15 1.86
CA LEU A 89 1.66 -11.88 1.73
C LEU A 89 2.58 -10.70 2.10
N HIS A 90 2.61 -9.67 1.23
CA HIS A 90 3.17 -8.34 1.48
C HIS A 90 4.68 -8.23 1.73
N GLY A 91 5.46 -9.10 1.09
CA GLY A 91 6.90 -8.90 1.03
C GLY A 91 7.61 -9.15 2.36
N LEU A 92 8.78 -8.53 2.48
CA LEU A 92 9.70 -8.71 3.60
C LEU A 92 9.85 -7.45 4.45
N ALA A 93 9.41 -6.28 3.95
CA ALA A 93 9.69 -4.97 4.54
C ALA A 93 8.66 -4.47 5.56
N CYS A 94 7.41 -4.92 5.49
CA CYS A 94 6.27 -4.37 6.25
C CYS A 94 6.43 -4.48 7.78
N TRP A 95 7.28 -5.41 8.26
CA TRP A 95 7.56 -5.61 9.69
C TRP A 95 9.02 -5.31 10.06
N GLN A 96 9.82 -4.74 9.14
CA GLN A 96 11.21 -4.37 9.43
C GLN A 96 11.29 -2.99 10.05
N ARG A 97 12.35 -2.76 10.83
CA ARG A 97 12.72 -1.44 11.32
C ARG A 97 13.48 -0.68 10.24
N TRP A 98 12.94 0.45 9.81
CA TRP A 98 13.59 1.36 8.88
C TRP A 98 14.39 2.41 9.66
N THR A 99 15.53 2.80 9.12
CA THR A 99 16.38 3.83 9.71
C THR A 99 15.94 5.20 9.20
N VAL A 100 15.63 6.13 10.11
CA VAL A 100 15.39 7.53 9.75
C VAL A 100 16.73 8.16 9.35
N VAL A 101 16.87 8.54 8.09
CA VAL A 101 18.10 9.14 7.53
C VAL A 101 17.99 10.63 7.31
N GLU A 102 16.77 11.16 7.22
CA GLU A 102 16.48 12.60 7.12
C GLU A 102 15.17 12.89 7.88
N HIS A 103 15.14 13.96 8.67
CA HIS A 103 13.94 14.43 9.35
C HIS A 103 13.96 15.95 9.46
N GLU A 104 13.02 16.58 8.76
CA GLU A 104 12.75 18.01 8.74
C GLU A 104 11.30 18.27 9.16
N ALA A 105 10.90 19.54 9.25
CA ALA A 105 9.56 19.92 9.72
C ALA A 105 8.43 19.29 8.88
N ALA A 106 8.56 19.34 7.55
CA ALA A 106 7.53 18.88 6.60
C ALA A 106 7.97 17.64 5.80
N ARG A 107 9.10 17.01 6.13
CA ARG A 107 9.69 15.93 5.33
C ARG A 107 10.44 14.93 6.20
N ALA A 108 10.33 13.65 5.89
CA ALA A 108 11.15 12.60 6.49
C ALA A 108 11.53 11.55 5.44
N THR A 109 12.77 11.05 5.50
CA THR A 109 13.23 9.93 4.68
C THR A 109 13.68 8.79 5.58
N LEU A 110 13.15 7.60 5.31
CA LEU A 110 13.51 6.36 5.97
C LEU A 110 14.18 5.42 4.96
N GLU A 111 15.19 4.67 5.41
CA GLU A 111 15.96 3.71 4.62
C GLU A 111 15.87 2.31 5.23
N LEU A 112 15.70 1.30 4.38
CA LEU A 112 15.84 -0.10 4.74
C LEU A 112 16.85 -0.75 3.81
N HIS A 113 17.87 -1.34 4.40
CA HIS A 113 18.70 -2.35 3.74
C HIS A 113 18.01 -3.71 3.92
N LEU A 114 17.54 -4.29 2.82
CA LEU A 114 16.96 -5.62 2.78
C LEU A 114 18.03 -6.60 2.27
N PRO A 115 18.75 -7.29 3.17
CA PRO A 115 19.83 -8.17 2.78
C PRO A 115 19.29 -9.43 2.07
N PRO A 116 20.14 -10.12 1.29
CA PRO A 116 19.83 -11.43 0.77
C PRO A 116 19.42 -12.38 1.90
N SER A 117 18.32 -13.11 1.69
CA SER A 117 17.76 -14.03 2.68
C SER A 117 17.43 -15.39 2.04
N PRO A 118 17.26 -16.46 2.83
CA PRO A 118 16.72 -17.71 2.32
C PRO A 118 15.37 -17.46 1.64
N GLY A 119 15.27 -17.86 0.37
CA GLY A 119 14.06 -17.65 -0.42
C GLY A 119 13.99 -16.33 -1.18
N TYR A 120 14.83 -15.33 -0.86
CA TYR A 120 14.98 -14.10 -1.64
C TYR A 120 16.45 -13.62 -1.59
N PRO A 121 17.35 -14.20 -2.40
CA PRO A 121 18.79 -13.95 -2.30
C PRO A 121 19.24 -12.70 -3.09
N PHE A 122 18.44 -11.63 -3.04
CA PHE A 122 18.74 -10.35 -3.69
C PHE A 122 18.98 -9.27 -2.65
N ASP A 123 19.92 -8.38 -2.93
CA ASP A 123 20.34 -7.34 -2.00
C ASP A 123 19.76 -5.98 -2.43
N LEU A 124 18.83 -5.42 -1.64
CA LEU A 124 18.11 -4.21 -2.00
C LEU A 124 18.30 -3.12 -0.93
N VAL A 125 18.43 -1.88 -1.38
CA VAL A 125 18.31 -0.69 -0.50
C VAL A 125 17.10 0.10 -0.95
N ALA A 126 16.10 0.21 -0.07
CA ALA A 126 14.89 0.99 -0.28
C ALA A 126 14.94 2.28 0.55
N ARG A 127 14.58 3.40 -0.06
CA ARG A 127 14.39 4.70 0.59
C ARG A 127 12.97 5.16 0.34
N VAL A 128 12.24 5.50 1.40
CA VAL A 128 10.92 6.14 1.31
C VAL A 128 11.01 7.54 1.87
N THR A 129 10.54 8.52 1.10
CA THR A 129 10.45 9.91 1.50
C THR A 129 8.99 10.32 1.58
N TYR A 130 8.61 10.81 2.76
CA TYR A 130 7.32 11.42 3.04
C TYR A 130 7.51 12.93 3.08
N SER A 131 6.68 13.68 2.34
CA SER A 131 6.68 15.14 2.37
C SER A 131 5.26 15.69 2.39
N LEU A 132 5.06 16.79 3.12
CA LEU A 132 3.82 17.54 3.16
C LEU A 132 4.01 18.90 2.46
N ASP A 133 3.06 19.26 1.62
CA ASP A 133 2.92 20.60 1.04
C ASP A 133 1.43 21.03 1.06
N ASP A 134 1.10 22.14 0.40
CA ASP A 134 -0.29 22.66 0.35
C ASP A 134 -1.25 21.72 -0.41
N ALA A 135 -0.75 20.79 -1.24
CA ALA A 135 -1.58 19.82 -1.96
C ALA A 135 -1.83 18.54 -1.15
N GLY A 136 -0.95 18.22 -0.20
CA GLY A 136 -1.15 17.14 0.76
C GLY A 136 0.11 16.32 1.05
N LEU A 137 -0.10 15.04 1.32
CA LEU A 137 0.97 14.07 1.52
C LEU A 137 1.45 13.57 0.17
N ARG A 138 2.77 13.58 -0.03
CA ARG A 138 3.46 12.91 -1.12
C ARG A 138 4.41 11.87 -0.55
N VAL A 139 4.41 10.70 -1.18
CA VAL A 139 5.26 9.56 -0.81
C VAL A 139 6.05 9.14 -2.05
N HIS A 140 7.36 9.19 -1.96
CA HIS A 140 8.28 8.77 -3.01
C HIS A 140 9.14 7.61 -2.50
N VAL A 141 9.16 6.50 -3.24
CA VAL A 141 10.04 5.36 -2.93
C VAL A 141 11.04 5.17 -4.05
N ARG A 142 12.30 5.02 -3.68
CA ARG A 142 13.37 4.54 -4.54
C ARG A 142 13.96 3.26 -3.97
N THR A 143 13.94 2.18 -4.74
CA THR A 143 14.63 0.94 -4.38
C THR A 143 15.73 0.64 -5.37
N THR A 144 16.92 0.37 -4.87
CA THR A 144 18.11 0.06 -5.67
C THR A 144 18.55 -1.36 -5.41
N ASN A 145 18.82 -2.12 -6.47
CA ASN A 145 19.48 -3.41 -6.34
C ASN A 145 20.98 -3.19 -6.19
N VAL A 146 21.50 -3.43 -4.98
CA VAL A 146 22.93 -3.30 -4.66
C VAL A 146 23.67 -4.65 -4.75
N GLY A 147 22.95 -5.70 -5.13
CA GLY A 147 23.49 -7.03 -5.37
C GLY A 147 24.07 -7.22 -6.77
N THR A 148 24.30 -8.47 -7.14
CA THR A 148 24.98 -8.86 -8.39
C THR A 148 24.10 -9.58 -9.41
N ALA A 149 22.85 -9.87 -9.07
CA ALA A 149 21.89 -10.55 -9.94
C ALA A 149 20.61 -9.72 -10.08
N THR A 150 19.92 -9.84 -11.22
CA THR A 150 18.66 -9.12 -11.47
C THR A 150 17.56 -9.61 -10.53
N ALA A 151 17.01 -8.71 -9.72
CA ALA A 151 16.00 -9.04 -8.72
C ALA A 151 14.58 -8.95 -9.30
N PRO A 152 13.71 -9.95 -9.08
CA PRO A 152 12.27 -9.76 -9.24
C PRO A 152 11.79 -8.80 -8.16
N TYR A 153 11.06 -7.76 -8.56
CA TYR A 153 10.67 -6.68 -7.67
C TYR A 153 9.28 -6.13 -8.00
N GLY A 154 8.54 -5.82 -6.95
CA GLY A 154 7.33 -5.03 -6.97
C GLY A 154 7.23 -4.24 -5.67
N VAL A 155 6.47 -3.15 -5.71
CA VAL A 155 6.20 -2.31 -4.54
C VAL A 155 4.73 -1.95 -4.49
N GLY A 156 4.18 -1.91 -3.29
CA GLY A 156 2.86 -1.38 -3.03
C GLY A 156 2.79 -0.73 -1.66
N PHE A 157 1.65 -0.15 -1.35
CA PHE A 157 1.42 0.61 -0.14
C PHE A 157 0.03 0.32 0.40
N HIS A 158 -0.12 0.39 1.71
CA HIS A 158 -1.36 -0.02 2.36
C HIS A 158 -2.12 1.11 3.10
N PRO A 159 -2.28 2.32 2.54
CA PRO A 159 -3.02 3.38 3.24
C PRO A 159 -4.50 3.03 3.34
N TRP A 160 -5.10 3.28 4.50
CA TRP A 160 -6.54 3.10 4.73
C TRP A 160 -7.21 4.46 4.74
N LEU A 161 -8.02 4.79 3.72
CA LEU A 161 -8.84 6.01 3.71
C LEU A 161 -9.85 5.98 4.85
N SER A 162 -9.90 7.07 5.63
CA SER A 162 -10.78 7.18 6.79
C SER A 162 -12.20 7.58 6.39
N ALA A 163 -13.19 6.95 7.01
CA ALA A 163 -14.57 7.43 7.02
C ALA A 163 -14.82 8.53 8.07
N ASP A 164 -13.79 8.97 8.82
CA ASP A 164 -13.87 9.96 9.90
C ASP A 164 -14.98 9.65 10.92
N GLY A 165 -15.08 8.36 11.30
CA GLY A 165 -16.08 7.86 12.24
C GLY A 165 -17.50 7.71 11.69
N ALA A 166 -17.74 8.04 10.42
CA ALA A 166 -18.99 7.70 9.75
C ALA A 166 -19.09 6.18 9.51
N ASP A 167 -20.33 5.68 9.42
CA ASP A 167 -20.59 4.33 8.94
C ASP A 167 -20.11 4.21 7.48
N LEU A 168 -19.26 3.22 7.19
CA LEU A 168 -18.73 3.01 5.85
C LEU A 168 -19.86 2.76 4.84
N ASP A 169 -20.96 2.13 5.25
CA ASP A 169 -22.13 1.90 4.41
C ASP A 169 -22.80 3.20 3.92
N ALA A 170 -22.61 4.30 4.64
CA ALA A 170 -23.11 5.62 4.27
C ALA A 170 -22.13 6.42 3.40
N CYS A 171 -20.91 5.93 3.19
CA CYS A 171 -19.88 6.57 2.37
C CYS A 171 -20.01 6.17 0.90
N THR A 172 -19.45 7.00 0.01
CA THR A 172 -19.31 6.65 -1.41
C THR A 172 -17.85 6.51 -1.80
N LEU A 173 -17.56 5.53 -2.66
CA LEU A 173 -16.23 5.27 -3.20
C LEU A 173 -16.22 5.51 -4.71
N ARG A 174 -15.17 6.16 -5.20
CA ARG A 174 -14.84 6.25 -6.63
C ARG A 174 -13.39 5.83 -6.85
N LEU A 175 -13.15 5.08 -7.90
CA LEU A 175 -11.85 4.60 -8.36
C LEU A 175 -11.69 4.86 -9.85
N ASP A 176 -10.57 5.47 -10.22
CA ASP A 176 -10.22 5.75 -11.61
C ASP A 176 -9.49 4.54 -12.24
N ALA A 177 -10.22 3.42 -12.42
CA ALA A 177 -9.76 2.21 -13.13
C ALA A 177 -10.93 1.48 -13.80
N ALA A 178 -10.67 0.75 -14.90
CA ALA A 178 -11.73 0.19 -15.74
C ALA A 178 -11.85 -1.34 -15.71
N THR A 179 -10.81 -2.05 -15.26
CA THR A 179 -10.72 -3.51 -15.35
C THR A 179 -10.43 -4.09 -13.98
N ARG A 180 -11.21 -5.09 -13.58
CA ARG A 180 -11.03 -5.84 -12.34
C ARG A 180 -10.19 -7.08 -12.61
N VAL A 181 -9.31 -7.43 -11.67
CA VAL A 181 -8.60 -8.71 -11.64
C VAL A 181 -9.49 -9.76 -10.96
N THR A 182 -9.78 -10.85 -11.66
CA THR A 182 -10.55 -11.96 -11.09
C THR A 182 -9.65 -12.88 -10.27
N THR A 183 -10.14 -13.45 -9.18
CA THR A 183 -9.34 -14.30 -8.29
C THR A 183 -9.97 -15.67 -8.01
N ASP A 184 -9.14 -16.64 -7.64
CA ASP A 184 -9.56 -17.90 -7.04
C ASP A 184 -9.97 -17.73 -5.56
N GLU A 185 -10.35 -18.81 -4.89
CA GLU A 185 -10.74 -18.82 -3.46
C GLU A 185 -9.61 -18.41 -2.50
N ARG A 186 -8.36 -18.46 -2.97
CA ARG A 186 -7.17 -18.03 -2.23
C ARG A 186 -6.83 -16.56 -2.51
N LEU A 187 -7.71 -15.85 -3.23
CA LEU A 187 -7.51 -14.48 -3.71
C LEU A 187 -6.26 -14.33 -4.58
N LEU A 188 -5.91 -15.37 -5.35
CA LEU A 188 -4.84 -15.30 -6.33
C LEU A 188 -5.41 -15.01 -7.72
N PRO A 189 -4.75 -14.17 -8.54
CA PRO A 189 -5.26 -13.81 -9.86
C PRO A 189 -5.49 -15.02 -10.77
N THR A 190 -6.59 -15.00 -11.50
CA THR A 190 -6.98 -16.00 -12.51
C THR A 190 -7.24 -15.38 -13.88
N GLY A 191 -7.34 -14.07 -13.95
CA GLY A 191 -7.63 -13.33 -15.19
C GLY A 191 -8.08 -11.90 -14.88
N THR A 192 -8.69 -11.27 -15.88
CA THR A 192 -9.23 -9.91 -15.78
C THR A 192 -10.58 -9.82 -16.49
N GLU A 193 -11.46 -8.96 -16.01
CA GLU A 193 -12.75 -8.65 -16.62
C GLU A 193 -13.05 -7.14 -16.55
N PRO A 194 -13.83 -6.58 -17.49
CA PRO A 194 -14.30 -5.21 -17.34
C PRO A 194 -15.05 -5.02 -16.02
N ALA A 195 -14.76 -3.93 -15.30
CA ALA A 195 -15.47 -3.60 -14.08
C ALA A 195 -16.94 -3.32 -14.41
N THR A 196 -17.85 -4.07 -13.77
CA THR A 196 -19.30 -3.97 -13.96
C THR A 196 -20.03 -4.17 -12.63
N GLY A 197 -21.31 -3.77 -12.55
CA GLY A 197 -22.13 -3.98 -11.35
C GLY A 197 -21.50 -3.32 -10.12
N THR A 198 -21.44 -4.02 -8.99
CA THR A 198 -20.87 -3.53 -7.73
C THR A 198 -19.37 -3.20 -7.83
N PHE A 199 -18.65 -3.83 -8.75
CA PHE A 199 -17.22 -3.60 -8.96
C PHE A 199 -16.93 -2.40 -9.88
N ASP A 200 -17.95 -1.84 -10.55
CA ASP A 200 -17.77 -0.60 -11.30
C ASP A 200 -17.83 0.61 -10.37
N LEU A 201 -16.64 1.15 -10.11
CA LEU A 201 -16.37 2.27 -9.20
C LEU A 201 -15.94 3.54 -9.94
N ARG A 202 -16.07 3.58 -11.28
CA ARG A 202 -15.68 4.78 -12.07
C ARG A 202 -16.54 6.00 -11.75
N GLU A 203 -17.78 5.76 -11.33
CA GLU A 203 -18.68 6.74 -10.74
C GLU A 203 -18.83 6.49 -9.23
N PRO A 204 -19.12 7.53 -8.41
CA PRO A 204 -19.30 7.35 -6.98
C PRO A 204 -20.37 6.30 -6.64
N ARG A 205 -19.99 5.29 -5.86
CA ARG A 205 -20.84 4.17 -5.45
C ARG A 205 -20.99 4.14 -3.94
N LEU A 206 -22.22 4.03 -3.45
CA LEU A 206 -22.52 3.79 -2.03
C LEU A 206 -21.95 2.43 -1.60
N LEU A 207 -21.25 2.41 -0.46
CA LEU A 207 -20.59 1.20 0.05
C LEU A 207 -21.50 0.28 0.88
N ALA A 208 -22.78 0.61 1.02
CA ALA A 208 -23.77 -0.23 1.70
C ALA A 208 -23.80 -1.66 1.12
N GLY A 209 -23.42 -2.64 1.94
CA GLY A 209 -23.35 -4.05 1.53
C GLY A 209 -22.31 -4.37 0.46
N VAL A 210 -21.36 -3.46 0.22
CA VAL A 210 -20.24 -3.67 -0.69
C VAL A 210 -19.07 -4.29 0.07
N ASP A 211 -18.67 -5.48 -0.35
CA ASP A 211 -17.53 -6.25 0.14
C ASP A 211 -16.51 -6.36 -0.99
N LEU A 212 -15.36 -5.70 -0.81
CA LEU A 212 -14.26 -5.66 -1.77
C LEU A 212 -12.98 -6.16 -1.11
N ASP A 213 -12.25 -6.97 -1.86
CA ASP A 213 -10.83 -7.30 -1.65
C ASP A 213 -10.22 -7.56 -3.04
N ASP A 214 -10.31 -6.54 -3.90
CA ASP A 214 -10.18 -6.67 -5.35
C ASP A 214 -9.09 -5.77 -5.92
N ALA A 215 -8.31 -6.32 -6.85
CA ALA A 215 -7.35 -5.56 -7.63
C ALA A 215 -7.98 -5.01 -8.92
N TYR A 216 -7.50 -3.85 -9.35
CA TYR A 216 -7.91 -3.17 -10.57
C TYR A 216 -6.71 -2.74 -11.40
N VAL A 217 -6.85 -2.87 -12.71
CA VAL A 217 -5.89 -2.47 -13.75
C VAL A 217 -6.61 -1.62 -14.80
N ASP A 218 -5.91 -1.25 -15.88
CA ASP A 218 -6.39 -0.29 -16.88
C ASP A 218 -6.82 1.02 -16.22
N VAL A 219 -5.86 1.61 -15.50
CA VAL A 219 -6.05 2.82 -14.70
C VAL A 219 -6.37 4.02 -15.58
N LEU A 220 -7.38 4.78 -15.16
CA LEU A 220 -7.79 6.02 -15.79
C LEU A 220 -6.99 7.16 -15.16
N ARG A 221 -6.57 8.11 -15.99
CA ARG A 221 -5.72 9.23 -15.61
C ARG A 221 -6.44 10.54 -15.91
N ASP A 222 -6.34 11.50 -15.00
CA ASP A 222 -6.78 12.87 -15.22
C ASP A 222 -5.75 13.67 -16.06
N GLU A 223 -5.99 14.96 -16.20
CA GLU A 223 -5.13 15.88 -16.97
C GLU A 223 -3.73 16.04 -16.38
N ASP A 224 -3.57 15.80 -15.07
CA ASP A 224 -2.29 15.83 -14.36
C ASP A 224 -1.56 14.47 -14.41
N GLY A 225 -2.15 13.47 -15.08
CA GLY A 225 -1.59 12.12 -15.19
C GLY A 225 -1.78 11.28 -13.93
N LEU A 226 -2.73 11.64 -13.06
CA LEU A 226 -2.99 10.98 -11.79
C LEU A 226 -4.21 10.06 -11.89
N SER A 227 -4.10 8.87 -11.29
CA SER A 227 -5.22 7.97 -11.03
C SER A 227 -5.53 8.04 -9.55
N TRP A 228 -6.81 7.93 -9.17
CA TRP A 228 -7.25 8.18 -7.81
C TRP A 228 -8.22 7.13 -7.27
N ILE A 229 -8.19 6.98 -5.96
CA ILE A 229 -9.28 6.44 -5.13
C ILE A 229 -9.78 7.56 -4.22
N ARG A 230 -11.11 7.74 -4.17
CA ARG A 230 -11.77 8.80 -3.41
C ARG A 230 -12.88 8.21 -2.56
N LEU A 231 -12.77 8.37 -1.24
CA LEU A 231 -13.78 8.01 -0.26
C LEU A 231 -14.45 9.28 0.24
N THR A 232 -15.75 9.43 -0.03
CA THR A 232 -16.53 10.61 0.38
C THR A 232 -17.48 10.24 1.50
N ALA A 233 -17.34 10.91 2.64
CA ALA A 233 -18.19 10.76 3.81
C ALA A 233 -19.55 11.46 3.62
N PRO A 234 -20.57 11.16 4.43
CA PRO A 234 -21.91 11.77 4.30
C PRO A 234 -21.95 13.30 4.42
N ASP A 235 -20.93 13.91 5.02
CA ASP A 235 -20.82 15.36 5.14
C ASP A 235 -20.14 16.03 3.93
N GLY A 236 -19.81 15.25 2.91
CA GLY A 236 -19.28 15.71 1.63
C GLY A 236 -17.76 15.83 1.57
N ARG A 237 -17.04 15.63 2.67
CA ARG A 237 -15.56 15.62 2.65
C ARG A 237 -15.04 14.34 2.01
N THR A 238 -13.96 14.47 1.25
CA THR A 238 -13.39 13.39 0.47
C THR A 238 -11.93 13.15 0.85
N ALA A 239 -11.67 12.03 1.52
CA ALA A 239 -10.31 11.52 1.67
C ALA A 239 -9.90 10.80 0.38
N ALA A 240 -8.71 11.10 -0.14
CA ALA A 240 -8.29 10.58 -1.44
C ALA A 240 -6.82 10.14 -1.44
N VAL A 241 -6.54 9.07 -2.18
CA VAL A 241 -5.20 8.62 -2.56
C VAL A 241 -5.06 8.75 -4.07
N TRP A 242 -3.91 9.22 -4.53
CA TRP A 242 -3.52 9.21 -5.94
C TRP A 242 -2.21 8.46 -6.15
N MET A 243 -2.02 7.90 -7.34
CA MET A 243 -0.70 7.49 -7.83
C MET A 243 -0.39 8.19 -9.15
N ASP A 244 0.88 8.41 -9.46
CA ASP A 244 1.30 8.92 -10.77
C ASP A 244 1.54 7.77 -11.78
N GLY A 245 2.13 8.09 -12.94
CA GLY A 245 2.40 7.14 -14.01
C GLY A 245 3.47 6.09 -13.71
N SER A 246 4.11 6.12 -12.53
CA SER A 246 5.08 5.10 -12.10
C SER A 246 4.44 3.79 -11.63
N MET A 247 3.13 3.77 -11.40
CA MET A 247 2.34 2.62 -10.98
C MET A 247 1.07 2.53 -11.83
N ASP A 248 0.47 1.36 -11.95
CA ASP A 248 -0.68 1.13 -12.84
C ASP A 248 -1.68 0.08 -12.30
N THR A 249 -1.55 -0.27 -11.02
CA THR A 249 -2.39 -1.25 -10.35
C THR A 249 -2.92 -0.68 -9.04
N TRP A 250 -4.21 -0.89 -8.78
CA TRP A 250 -4.84 -0.62 -7.49
C TRP A 250 -5.24 -1.93 -6.81
N GLN A 251 -5.17 -1.99 -5.48
CA GLN A 251 -5.93 -2.94 -4.66
C GLN A 251 -6.90 -2.13 -3.78
N VAL A 252 -8.12 -2.64 -3.64
CA VAL A 252 -9.18 -2.02 -2.83
C VAL A 252 -9.74 -3.04 -1.86
N CYS A 253 -9.69 -2.73 -0.56
CA CYS A 253 -10.29 -3.55 0.48
C CYS A 253 -11.23 -2.72 1.38
N THR A 254 -12.48 -3.15 1.53
CA THR A 254 -13.45 -2.51 2.45
C THR A 254 -13.32 -2.99 3.90
N GLY A 255 -12.40 -3.91 4.17
CA GLY A 255 -12.03 -4.34 5.52
C GLY A 255 -13.02 -5.29 6.18
N ASP A 256 -13.93 -5.92 5.43
CA ASP A 256 -14.94 -6.85 5.92
C ASP A 256 -14.35 -8.09 6.61
N HIS A 257 -13.15 -8.50 6.17
CA HIS A 257 -12.47 -9.70 6.62
C HIS A 257 -11.26 -9.43 7.52
N VAL A 258 -11.10 -8.20 8.01
CA VAL A 258 -10.01 -7.88 8.95
C VAL A 258 -10.16 -8.71 10.23
N GLY A 259 -9.07 -9.36 10.66
CA GLY A 259 -9.08 -10.25 11.83
C GLY A 259 -9.45 -9.51 13.12
N ASP A 260 -8.93 -8.29 13.29
CA ASP A 260 -9.32 -7.41 14.39
C ASP A 260 -10.68 -6.76 14.09
N VAL A 261 -11.69 -7.20 14.85
CA VAL A 261 -13.08 -6.76 14.67
C VAL A 261 -13.24 -5.25 14.90
N ALA A 262 -12.38 -4.63 15.72
CA ALA A 262 -12.44 -3.19 15.97
C ALA A 262 -12.07 -2.35 14.73
N PHE A 263 -11.31 -2.93 13.80
CA PHE A 263 -10.87 -2.25 12.57
C PHE A 263 -11.73 -2.61 11.35
N ARG A 264 -12.67 -3.56 11.45
CA ARG A 264 -13.54 -3.94 10.34
C ARG A 264 -14.37 -2.76 9.86
N ARG A 265 -14.33 -2.51 8.54
CA ARG A 265 -15.08 -1.44 7.87
C ARG A 265 -14.89 -0.05 8.50
N THR A 266 -13.75 0.21 9.13
CA THR A 266 -13.42 1.56 9.66
C THR A 266 -12.93 2.53 8.58
N GLY A 267 -12.67 2.01 7.38
CA GLY A 267 -12.16 2.73 6.23
C GLY A 267 -12.01 1.80 5.03
N VAL A 268 -11.34 2.28 3.98
CA VAL A 268 -11.05 1.51 2.75
C VAL A 268 -9.55 1.49 2.52
N ALA A 269 -8.93 0.31 2.43
CA ALA A 269 -7.56 0.21 1.93
C ALA A 269 -7.54 0.64 0.46
N ALA A 270 -6.77 1.67 0.15
CA ALA A 270 -6.66 2.28 -1.17
C ALA A 270 -5.21 2.15 -1.66
N GLU A 271 -4.87 0.98 -2.16
CA GLU A 271 -3.48 0.52 -2.27
C GLU A 271 -2.91 0.73 -3.68
N PRO A 272 -2.05 1.75 -3.91
CA PRO A 272 -1.33 1.86 -5.17
C PRO A 272 -0.22 0.81 -5.21
N MET A 273 -0.08 0.11 -6.34
CA MET A 273 0.91 -0.95 -6.53
C MET A 273 1.57 -0.87 -7.91
N SER A 274 2.84 -1.27 -7.97
CA SER A 274 3.58 -1.39 -9.23
C SER A 274 3.28 -2.70 -9.99
N CYS A 275 2.66 -3.68 -9.32
CA CYS A 275 2.30 -4.95 -9.93
C CYS A 275 1.10 -5.60 -9.22
N VAL A 276 0.48 -6.56 -9.90
CA VAL A 276 -0.59 -7.39 -9.34
C VAL A 276 -0.04 -8.46 -8.40
N ALA A 277 -0.95 -9.12 -7.66
CA ALA A 277 -0.60 -10.32 -6.89
C ALA A 277 0.00 -11.41 -7.80
N ASP A 278 0.85 -12.25 -7.21
CA ASP A 278 1.55 -13.37 -7.86
C ASP A 278 2.51 -12.98 -9.00
N ALA A 279 2.84 -11.69 -9.15
CA ALA A 279 3.69 -11.16 -10.21
C ALA A 279 5.07 -11.84 -10.30
N PHE A 280 5.64 -12.32 -9.18
CA PHE A 280 6.91 -13.07 -9.19
C PHE A 280 6.84 -14.37 -9.99
N ARG A 281 5.65 -14.97 -10.11
CA ARG A 281 5.41 -16.19 -10.89
C ARG A 281 4.88 -15.90 -12.28
N THR A 282 3.98 -14.93 -12.41
CA THR A 282 3.31 -14.61 -13.68
C THR A 282 4.14 -13.70 -14.57
N GLY A 283 5.04 -12.90 -13.97
CA GLY A 283 5.77 -11.83 -14.64
C GLY A 283 4.92 -10.60 -14.95
N GLU A 284 3.64 -10.61 -14.59
CA GLU A 284 2.71 -9.53 -14.92
C GLU A 284 3.06 -8.26 -14.15
N ARG A 285 3.45 -7.20 -14.88
CA ARG A 285 3.92 -5.91 -14.35
C ARG A 285 5.10 -6.03 -13.38
N LEU A 286 5.80 -7.17 -13.40
CA LEU A 286 6.93 -7.40 -12.52
C LEU A 286 8.13 -6.55 -12.96
N VAL A 287 8.74 -5.82 -12.03
CA VAL A 287 9.99 -5.11 -12.29
C VAL A 287 11.14 -6.12 -12.24
N ARG A 288 11.96 -6.15 -13.30
CA ARG A 288 13.24 -6.85 -13.31
C ARG A 288 14.34 -5.84 -12.98
N LEU A 289 14.69 -5.74 -11.70
CA LEU A 289 15.60 -4.73 -11.21
C LEU A 289 17.06 -5.20 -11.38
N GLU A 290 17.74 -4.71 -12.42
CA GLU A 290 19.13 -5.07 -12.73
C GLU A 290 20.12 -4.60 -11.63
N PRO A 291 21.29 -5.25 -11.49
CA PRO A 291 22.35 -4.79 -10.59
C PRO A 291 22.71 -3.31 -10.80
N GLY A 292 22.68 -2.53 -9.72
CA GLY A 292 22.94 -1.09 -9.73
C GLY A 292 21.78 -0.22 -10.23
N ALA A 293 20.71 -0.82 -10.78
CA ALA A 293 19.54 -0.08 -11.22
C ALA A 293 18.62 0.27 -10.04
N SER A 294 17.81 1.31 -10.23
CA SER A 294 16.78 1.73 -9.27
C SER A 294 15.40 1.74 -9.92
N HIS A 295 14.39 1.38 -9.14
CA HIS A 295 12.98 1.58 -9.46
C HIS A 295 12.41 2.65 -8.54
N GLU A 296 11.65 3.58 -9.10
CA GLU A 296 11.06 4.70 -8.38
C GLU A 296 9.56 4.74 -8.59
N VAL A 297 8.82 4.98 -7.51
CA VAL A 297 7.37 5.19 -7.56
C VAL A 297 6.96 6.38 -6.73
N THR A 298 5.84 7.01 -7.09
CA THR A 298 5.27 8.13 -6.34
C THR A 298 3.76 8.07 -6.29
N TRP A 299 3.24 8.34 -5.10
CA TRP A 299 1.82 8.45 -4.79
C TRP A 299 1.62 9.54 -3.73
N GLY A 300 0.38 9.85 -3.41
CA GLY A 300 0.08 10.78 -2.34
C GLY A 300 -1.37 10.72 -1.88
N ALA A 301 -1.71 11.56 -0.92
CA ALA A 301 -3.03 11.63 -0.34
C ALA A 301 -3.42 13.03 0.11
N THR A 302 -4.71 13.31 0.09
CA THR A 302 -5.25 14.63 0.43
C THR A 302 -6.66 14.53 1.01
N LEU A 303 -7.14 15.65 1.55
CA LEU A 303 -8.52 15.85 1.98
C LEU A 303 -9.12 16.99 1.14
N ALA A 304 -10.20 16.71 0.42
CA ALA A 304 -10.98 17.68 -0.34
C ALA A 304 -12.35 17.95 0.30
#